data_AF-A0A4U1M8S7-F1
#
_entry.id   AF-A0A4U1M8S7-F1
#
_cell.length_a   1.000
_cell.length_b   1.000
_cell.length_c   1.000
_cell.angle_alpha   90.00
_cell.angle_beta   90.00
_cell.angle_gamma   90.00
#
_symmetry.space_group_name_H-M   'P 1'
#
loop_
_entity.id
_entity.type
_entity.pdbx_description
1 polymer ?
#
loop_
_entity_poly.entity_id
_entity_poly.type
_entity_poly.pdbx_seq_one_letter_code
_entity_poly.pdbx_strand_id
1 'polypeptide(L)' 'MKWKVIIILGFILLFVPEVAEAQCAMCRAALESETDNSQAEGINNGIVYLMAIPYILVGGLFFFIYRKIRGKSA' A
#
# COMPACT_ATOMS: atom_id res chain seq x y z
N MET A 1 2.55 -37.24 -0.60
CA MET A 1 1.97 -36.81 -1.91
C MET A 1 1.23 -35.47 -1.82
N LYS A 2 0.26 -35.28 -0.92
CA LYS A 2 -0.54 -34.04 -0.81
C LYS A 2 0.30 -32.76 -0.63
N TRP A 3 1.36 -32.80 0.18
CA TRP A 3 2.25 -31.67 0.41
C TRP A 3 3.05 -31.24 -0.82
N LYS A 4 3.48 -32.21 -1.64
CA LYS A 4 4.18 -31.92 -2.90
C LYS A 4 3.25 -31.21 -3.90
N VAL A 5 1.98 -31.64 -3.95
CA VAL A 5 0.94 -31.00 -4.77
C VAL A 5 0.67 -29.57 -4.31
N ILE A 6 0.58 -29.33 -2.99
CA ILE A 6 0.39 -27.98 -2.44
C ILE A 6 1.58 -27.06 -2.77
N ILE A 7 2.81 -27.55 -2.65
CA ILE A 7 4.01 -26.79 -3.03
C ILE A 7 3.99 -26.46 -4.52
N ILE A 8 3.68 -27.44 -5.37
CA ILE A 8 3.63 -27.24 -6.83
C ILE A 8 2.54 -26.23 -7.20
N LEU A 9 1.35 -26.33 -6.61
CA LEU A 9 0.26 -25.37 -6.83
C LEU A 9 0.62 -23.96 -6.35
N GLY A 10 1.25 -23.85 -5.18
CA GLY A 10 1.74 -22.57 -4.66
C GLY A 10 2.83 -21.97 -5.56
N PHE A 11 3.72 -22.79 -6.10
CA PHE A 11 4.75 -22.35 -7.05
C PHE A 11 4.12 -21.84 -8.35
N ILE A 12 3.17 -22.58 -8.94
CA ILE A 12 2.45 -22.16 -10.15
C ILE A 12 1.75 -20.81 -9.94
N LEU A 13 1.14 -20.58 -8.78
CA LEU A 13 0.45 -19.33 -8.47
C LEU A 13 1.38 -18.10 -8.48
N LEU A 14 2.68 -18.29 -8.20
CA LEU A 14 3.69 -17.21 -8.27
C LEU A 14 4.05 -16.81 -9.71
N PHE A 15 3.81 -17.69 -10.70
CA PHE A 15 4.14 -17.45 -12.12
C PHE A 15 2.94 -17.01 -12.96
N VAL A 16 1.78 -16.76 -12.34
CA VAL A 16 0.62 -16.14 -13.01
C VAL A 16 0.36 -14.74 -12.43
N PRO A 17 1.31 -13.79 -12.55
CA PRO A 17 1.05 -12.41 -12.12
C PRO A 17 0.01 -11.73 -13.01
N GLU A 18 -0.24 -12.25 -14.22
CA GLU A 18 -1.20 -11.67 -15.17
C GLU A 18 -2.65 -11.71 -14.69
N VAL A 19 -3.04 -12.68 -13.84
CA VAL A 19 -4.39 -12.70 -13.22
C VAL A 19 -4.44 -11.88 -11.93
N ALA A 20 -3.29 -11.57 -11.35
CA ALA A 20 -3.15 -10.59 -10.29
C ALA A 20 -2.99 -9.23 -10.95
N GLU A 21 -4.10 -8.72 -11.50
CA GLU A 21 -4.30 -7.37 -12.04
C GLU A 21 -3.39 -6.33 -11.35
N ALA A 22 -2.14 -6.22 -11.80
CA ALA A 22 -1.24 -5.15 -11.43
C ALA A 22 -1.68 -3.97 -12.30
N GLN A 23 -2.80 -3.38 -11.89
CA GLN A 23 -3.53 -2.28 -12.52
C GLN A 23 -2.67 -1.03 -12.75
N CYS A 24 -1.40 -1.04 -12.37
CA CYS A 24 -0.48 0.07 -12.51
C CYS A 24 -0.29 0.52 -13.98
N ALA A 25 -0.28 -0.39 -14.96
CA ALA A 25 -0.12 -0.01 -16.37
C ALA A 25 -1.44 0.40 -17.04
N MET A 26 -2.55 -0.28 -16.70
CA MET A 26 -3.87 -0.01 -17.29
C MET A 26 -4.52 1.24 -16.69
N CYS A 27 -4.46 1.43 -15.37
CA CYS A 27 -4.94 2.67 -14.74
C CYS A 27 -4.12 3.87 -15.19
N ARG A 28 -2.80 3.71 -15.36
CA ARG A 28 -1.95 4.81 -15.83
C ARG A 28 -2.26 5.19 -17.28
N ALA A 29 -2.44 4.20 -18.16
CA ALA A 29 -2.84 4.46 -19.55
C ALA A 29 -4.21 5.14 -19.63
N ALA A 30 -5.18 4.75 -18.80
CA ALA A 30 -6.47 5.45 -18.72
C ALA A 30 -6.28 6.90 -18.25
N LEU A 31 -5.55 7.14 -17.16
CA LEU A 31 -5.34 8.48 -16.60
C LEU A 31 -4.52 9.40 -17.51
N GLU A 32 -3.56 8.88 -18.26
CA GLU A 32 -2.73 9.65 -19.19
C GLU A 32 -3.42 9.88 -20.55
N SER A 33 -4.44 9.09 -20.90
CA SER A 33 -5.19 9.23 -22.16
C SER A 33 -6.37 10.19 -22.05
N GLU A 34 -6.82 10.49 -20.83
CA GLU A 34 -7.88 11.48 -20.59
C GLU A 34 -7.32 12.91 -20.77
N THR A 35 -7.97 13.72 -21.60
CA THR A 35 -7.64 15.16 -21.75
C THR A 35 -7.93 15.97 -20.48
N ASP A 36 -8.74 15.44 -19.56
CA ASP A 36 -9.06 16.05 -18.28
C ASP A 36 -8.20 15.48 -17.14
N ASN A 37 -7.35 16.32 -16.56
CA ASN A 37 -6.43 15.94 -15.49
C ASN A 37 -7.12 15.76 -14.12
N SER A 38 -8.42 16.03 -14.01
CA SER A 38 -9.16 15.97 -12.74
C SER A 38 -9.07 14.61 -12.04
N GLN A 39 -9.07 13.51 -12.81
CA GLN A 39 -8.96 12.15 -12.29
C GLN A 39 -7.54 11.84 -11.77
N ALA A 40 -6.51 12.31 -12.48
CA ALA A 40 -5.12 12.17 -12.06
C ALA A 40 -4.84 12.95 -10.76
N GLU A 41 -5.42 14.14 -10.63
CA GLU A 41 -5.33 14.95 -9.41
C GLU A 41 -6.02 14.26 -8.21
N GLY A 42 -7.20 13.68 -8.43
CA GLY A 42 -7.92 12.91 -7.41
C GLY A 42 -7.11 11.73 -6.86
N ILE A 43 -6.41 11.01 -7.74
CA ILE A 43 -5.53 9.89 -7.34
C ILE A 43 -4.30 10.38 -6.60
N ASN A 44 -3.64 11.46 -7.06
CA ASN A 44 -2.48 12.03 -6.37
C ASN A 44 -2.85 12.46 -4.93
N ASN A 45 -4.02 13.10 -4.77
CA ASN A 45 -4.56 13.45 -3.46
C ASN A 45 -4.82 12.22 -2.59
N GLY A 46 -5.34 11.13 -3.19
CA GLY A 46 -5.51 9.85 -2.51
C GLY A 46 -4.19 9.24 -2.03
N ILE A 47 -3.14 9.25 -2.86
CA ILE A 47 -1.80 8.75 -2.50
C ILE A 47 -1.26 9.56 -1.32
N VAL A 48 -1.31 10.90 -1.39
CA VAL A 48 -0.87 11.77 -0.30
C VAL A 48 -1.65 11.48 0.99
N TYR A 49 -2.97 11.31 0.91
CA TYR A 49 -3.81 10.98 2.05
C TYR A 49 -3.41 9.64 2.70
N LEU A 50 -3.25 8.59 1.89
CA LEU A 50 -2.85 7.27 2.37
C LEU A 50 -1.43 7.26 2.95
N MET A 51 -0.49 8.02 2.36
CA MET A 51 0.86 8.18 2.88
C MET A 51 0.90 8.97 4.19
N ALA A 52 -0.02 9.92 4.42
CA ALA A 52 -0.05 10.70 5.66
C ALA A 52 -0.34 9.82 6.89
N ILE A 53 -1.17 8.78 6.73
CA ILE A 53 -1.59 7.88 7.82
C ILE A 53 -0.39 7.26 8.57
N PRO A 54 0.56 6.56 7.94
CA PRO A 54 1.68 5.96 8.66
C PRO A 54 2.54 7.00 9.40
N TYR A 55 2.74 8.20 8.85
CA TYR A 55 3.49 9.26 9.55
C TYR A 55 2.77 9.76 10.80
N ILE A 56 1.45 9.95 10.73
CA ILE A 56 0.64 10.37 11.89
C ILE A 56 0.67 9.28 12.97
N LEU A 57 0.51 8.01 12.59
CA LEU A 57 0.52 6.90 13.54
C LEU A 57 1.89 6.76 14.23
N VAL A 58 2.98 6.83 13.48
CA VAL A 58 4.34 6.75 14.05
C VAL A 58 4.64 7.96 14.94
N GLY A 59 4.27 9.17 14.52
CA GLY A 59 4.42 10.38 15.34
C GLY A 59 3.61 10.31 16.63
N GLY A 60 2.35 9.86 16.55
CA GLY A 60 1.49 9.65 17.73
C GLY A 60 2.08 8.61 18.68
N LEU A 61 2.56 7.48 18.15
CA LEU A 61 3.21 6.44 18.94
C LEU A 61 4.42 7.00 19.70
N PHE A 62 5.32 7.72 19.02
CA PHE A 62 6.49 8.33 19.66
C PHE A 62 6.09 9.37 20.73
N PHE A 63 5.06 10.17 20.48
CA PHE A 63 4.55 11.11 21.48
C PHE A 63 4.09 10.40 22.75
N PHE A 64 3.31 9.31 22.64
CA PHE A 64 2.86 8.54 23.80
C PHE A 64 4.02 7.86 24.54
N ILE A 65 4.98 7.28 23.81
CA ILE A 65 6.19 6.68 24.41
C ILE A 65 6.96 7.74 25.19
N TYR A 66 7.22 8.89 24.57
CA TYR A 66 7.94 9.99 25.18
C TYR A 66 7.26 10.48 26.45
N ARG A 67 5.94 10.70 26.42
CA ARG A 67 5.16 11.12 27.58
C ARG A 67 5.22 10.09 28.71
N LYS A 68 5.16 8.79 28.40
CA LYS A 68 5.25 7.70 29.37
C LYS A 68 6.62 7.61 30.02
N ILE A 69 7.70 7.80 29.26
CA ILE A 69 9.07 7.77 29.78
C ILE A 69 9.34 9.00 30.66
N ARG A 70 8.96 10.20 30.19
CA ARG A 70 9.15 11.44 30.98
C ARG A 70 8.31 11.44 32.26
N GLY A 71 7.08 10.92 32.23
CA GLY A 71 6.21 10.83 33.40
C GLY A 71 6.62 9.77 34.44
N LYS A 72 7.57 8.88 34.12
CA LYS A 72 8.15 7.92 35.09
C LYS A 72 9.43 8.43 35.77
N SER A 73 9.98 9.55 35.29
CA SER A 73 11.24 10.13 35.79
C SER A 73 11.01 11.37 36.67
N ALA A 74 9.79 11.55 37.18
CA ALA A 74 9.40 12.61 38.11
C ALA A 74 8.76 11.99 39.35
#